data_AF-A0A3M8B0T2-F1
#
_entry.id   AF-A0A3M8B0T2-F1
#
_cell.length_a   1.000
_cell.length_b   1.000
_cell.length_c   1.000
_cell.angle_alpha   90.00
_cell.angle_beta   90.00
_cell.angle_gamma   90.00
#
_symmetry.space_group_name_H-M   'P 1'
#
loop_
_entity.id
_entity.type
_entity.pdbx_description
1 polymer ?
#
loop_
_entity_poly.entity_id
_entity_poly.type
_entity_poly.pdbx_seq_one_letter_code
_entity_poly.pdbx_strand_id
1 'polypeptide(L)' 'MNEFMIVAIPLLLGIVGFVCLLLGLFGFHPKQVRRNLTISGICFFLLFAYLIIGYIYMAPAVALLLF' A
#
# COMPACT_ATOMS: atom_id res chain seq x y z
N MET A 1 21.29 7.70 2.96
CA MET A 1 20.76 7.04 1.73
C MET A 1 19.75 5.92 2.00
N ASN A 2 19.69 5.34 3.20
CA ASN A 2 18.81 4.19 3.49
C ASN A 2 17.34 4.55 3.76
N GLU A 3 17.07 5.75 4.28
CA GLU A 3 15.75 6.17 4.78
C GLU A 3 14.75 6.43 3.64
N PHE A 4 15.22 7.02 2.55
CA PHE A 4 14.41 7.27 1.34
C PHE A 4 13.99 5.97 0.66
N MET A 5 14.83 4.92 0.68
CA MET A 5 14.47 3.62 0.09
C MET A 5 13.35 2.93 0.87
N ILE A 6 13.36 3.06 2.20
CA ILE A 6 12.36 2.46 3.09
C ILE A 6 10.98 3.09 2.87
N VAL A 7 10.91 4.38 2.48
CA VAL A 7 9.65 5.05 2.13
C VAL A 7 9.26 4.83 0.67
N ALA A 8 10.22 4.87 -0.25
CA ALA A 8 9.97 4.77 -1.69
C ALA A 8 9.49 3.39 -2.12
N ILE A 9 10.01 2.31 -1.53
CA ILE A 9 9.63 0.93 -1.90
C ILE A 9 8.15 0.63 -1.62
N PRO A 10 7.61 0.89 -0.40
CA PRO A 10 6.18 0.79 -0.14
C PRO A 10 5.38 1.67 -1.10
N LEU A 11 5.82 2.90 -1.35
CA LEU A 11 5.11 3.85 -2.22
C LEU A 11 4.98 3.33 -3.66
N LEU A 12 6.06 2.78 -4.21
CA LEU A 12 6.07 2.13 -5.52
C LEU A 12 5.15 0.92 -5.56
N LEU A 13 5.22 0.04 -4.55
CA LEU A 13 4.31 -1.12 -4.42
C LEU A 13 2.85 -0.68 -4.32
N GLY A 14 2.57 0.39 -3.60
CA GLY A 14 1.25 1.02 -3.46
C GLY A 14 0.68 1.45 -4.81
N ILE A 15 1.48 2.18 -5.59
CA ILE A 15 1.09 2.67 -6.91
C ILE A 15 0.86 1.51 -7.87
N VAL A 16 1.78 0.53 -7.93
CA VAL A 16 1.65 -0.64 -8.82
C VAL A 16 0.40 -1.45 -8.48
N GLY A 17 0.14 -1.71 -7.20
CA GLY A 17 -1.07 -2.41 -6.75
C GLY A 17 -2.34 -1.65 -7.14
N PHE A 18 -2.36 -0.33 -6.98
CA PHE A 18 -3.49 0.51 -7.35
C PHE A 18 -3.76 0.51 -8.86
N VAL A 19 -2.71 0.58 -9.69
CA VAL A 19 -2.83 0.52 -11.15
C VAL A 19 -3.38 -0.85 -11.60
N CYS A 20 -2.90 -1.95 -11.03
CA CYS A 20 -3.43 -3.29 -11.31
C CYS A 20 -4.92 -3.43 -10.95
N LEU A 21 -5.34 -2.86 -9.82
CA LEU A 21 -6.75 -2.84 -9.40
C LEU A 21 -7.62 -2.03 -10.36
N LEU A 22 -7.15 -0.86 -10.81
CA LEU A 22 -7.86 -0.06 -11.80
C LEU A 22 -8.03 -0.81 -13.12
N LEU A 23 -6.95 -1.43 -13.63
CA LEU A 23 -6.99 -2.21 -14.86
C LEU A 23 -7.99 -3.37 -14.79
N GLY A 24 -8.03 -4.11 -13.67
CA GLY A 24 -9.02 -5.17 -13.49
C GLY A 24 -10.46 -4.66 -13.31
N LEU A 25 -10.65 -3.43 -12.83
CA LEU A 25 -11.99 -2.83 -12.68
C LEU A 25 -12.56 -2.40 -14.03
N PHE A 26 -11.72 -1.85 -14.90
CA PHE A 26 -12.09 -1.41 -16.25
C PHE A 26 -12.19 -2.56 -17.26
N GLY A 27 -11.64 -3.73 -16.97
CA GLY A 27 -11.88 -4.95 -17.74
C GLY A 27 -13.36 -5.36 -17.77
N PHE A 28 -13.82 -5.89 -18.91
CA PHE A 28 -15.16 -6.46 -19.09
C PHE A 28 -15.27 -7.80 -18.34
N HIS A 29 -15.37 -7.73 -17.01
CA HIS A 29 -15.54 -8.89 -16.15
C HIS A 29 -16.97 -8.99 -15.59
N PRO A 30 -17.46 -10.21 -15.29
CA PRO A 30 -18.78 -10.40 -14.68
C PRO A 30 -18.87 -9.64 -13.34
N LYS A 31 -20.07 -9.14 -13.00
CA LYS A 31 -20.34 -8.30 -11.80
C LYS A 31 -19.72 -8.81 -10.50
N GLN A 32 -19.62 -10.12 -10.33
CA GLN A 32 -19.05 -10.76 -9.14
C GLN A 32 -17.53 -10.54 -9.01
N VAL A 33 -16.80 -10.59 -10.14
CA VAL A 33 -15.34 -10.37 -10.17
C VAL A 33 -15.01 -8.91 -9.87
N ARG A 34 -15.79 -7.95 -10.40
CA ARG A 34 -15.65 -6.52 -10.04
C ARG A 34 -15.77 -6.29 -8.54
N ARG A 35 -16.73 -6.94 -7.88
CA ARG A 35 -16.94 -6.78 -6.42
C ARG A 35 -15.75 -7.29 -5.62
N ASN A 36 -15.22 -8.46 -5.97
CA ASN A 36 -14.02 -9.01 -5.32
C ASN A 36 -12.79 -8.12 -5.55
N LEU A 37 -12.66 -7.54 -6.75
CA LEU A 37 -11.57 -6.62 -7.08
C LEU A 37 -11.66 -5.32 -6.27
N THR A 38 -12.85 -4.74 -6.13
CA THR A 38 -13.06 -3.56 -5.28
C THR A 38 -12.71 -3.85 -3.82
N ILE A 39 -13.14 -5.00 -3.28
CA ILE A 39 -12.82 -5.40 -1.90
C ILE A 39 -11.31 -5.59 -1.73
N SER A 40 -10.66 -6.27 -2.68
CA SER A 40 -9.20 -6.44 -2.69
C SER A 40 -8.49 -5.09 -2.71
N GLY A 41 -8.99 -4.12 -3.47
CA GLY A 41 -8.43 -2.78 -3.50
C GLY A 41 -8.58 -1.99 -2.21
N ILE A 42 -9.74 -2.08 -1.55
CA ILE A 42 -9.94 -1.47 -0.24
C ILE A 42 -9.00 -2.12 0.80
N CYS A 43 -8.89 -3.45 0.80
CA CYS A 43 -7.95 -4.16 1.68
C CYS A 43 -6.49 -3.75 1.43
N PHE A 44 -6.10 -3.61 0.17
CA PHE A 44 -4.75 -3.17 -0.19
C PHE A 44 -4.46 -1.74 0.30
N PHE A 45 -5.42 -0.82 0.16
CA PHE A 45 -5.32 0.53 0.71
C PHE A 45 -5.18 0.54 2.23
N LEU A 46 -5.98 -0.27 2.94
CA LEU A 46 -5.92 -0.37 4.40
C LEU A 46 -4.57 -0.92 4.87
N LEU A 47 -4.03 -1.93 4.20
CA LEU A 47 -2.69 -2.49 4.45
C LEU A 47 -1.60 -1.45 4.20
N PHE A 48 -1.72 -0.69 3.12
CA PHE A 48 -0.77 0.34 2.78
C PHE A 48 -0.79 1.50 3.78
N ALA A 49 -1.98 1.96 4.18
CA ALA A 49 -2.15 2.96 5.22
C ALA A 49 -1.59 2.49 6.57
N TYR A 50 -1.83 1.22 6.93
CA TYR A 50 -1.27 0.62 8.14
C TYR A 50 0.26 0.61 8.13
N LEU A 51 0.90 0.28 7.00
CA LEU A 51 2.35 0.33 6.85
C LEU A 51 2.91 1.75 6.98
N ILE A 52 2.27 2.74 6.36
CA ILE A 52 2.69 4.15 6.47
C ILE A 52 2.56 4.64 7.92
N ILE A 53 1.41 4.39 8.55
CA ILE A 53 1.15 4.76 9.94
C ILE A 53 2.16 4.06 10.86
N GLY A 54 2.33 2.74 10.70
CA GLY A 54 3.31 1.96 11.45
C GLY A 54 4.74 2.51 11.31
N TYR A 55 5.14 2.94 10.12
CA TYR A 55 6.42 3.61 9.89
C TYR A 55 6.51 4.95 10.62
N ILE A 56 5.49 5.81 10.54
CA ILE A 56 5.48 7.13 11.22
C ILE A 56 5.59 6.96 12.75
N TYR A 57 4.90 5.97 13.32
CA TYR A 57 4.93 5.72 14.77
C TYR A 57 6.20 4.97 15.24
N MET A 58 6.84 4.16 14.38
CA MET A 58 8.11 3.49 14.70
C MET A 58 9.34 4.36 14.45
N ALA A 59 9.28 5.34 13.54
CA ALA A 59 10.37 6.26 13.23
C ALA A 59 10.98 6.96 14.48
N PRO A 60 10.20 7.47 15.46
CA PRO A 60 10.80 8.05 16.67
C PRO A 60 11.42 7.00 17.61
N ALA A 61 10.98 5.74 17.58
CA ALA A 61 11.51 4.68 18.45
C ALA A 61 12.89 4.18 18.00
N VAL A 62 13.14 4.14 16.69
CA VAL A 62 14.46 3.77 16.13
C VAL A 62 15.50 4.88 16.36
N ALA A 63 15.09 6.15 16.35
CA ALA A 63 15.96 7.27 16.68
C ALA A 63 16.34 7.30 18.17
N LEU A 64 15.47 6.83 19.06
CA LEU A 64 15.71 6.76 20.51
C LEU A 64 16.59 5.58 20.94
N LEU A 65 16.61 4.49 20.17
CA LEU A 65 17.48 3.31 20.40
C LEU A 65 18.92 3.50 19.91
N LEU A 66 19.19 4.57 19.16
CA LEU A 66 20.50 4.91 18.60
C LEU A 66 21.27 5.96 19.45
N PHE A 67 20.70 6.39 20.58
CA PHE A 67 21.34 7.26 21.57
C PHE A 67 21.67 6.50 22.86
#